data_AF-A0A8H7TRQ8-F1
#
_entry.id   AF-A0A8H7TRQ8-F1
#
_cell.length_a   1.000
_cell.length_b   1.000
_cell.length_c   1.000
_cell.angle_alpha   90.00
_cell.angle_beta   90.00
_cell.angle_gamma   90.00
#
_symmetry.space_group_name_H-M   'P 1'
#
loop_
_entity.id
_entity.type
_entity.pdbx_description
1 polymer ?
#
loop_
_entity_poly.entity_id
_entity_poly.type
_entity_poly.pdbx_seq_one_letter_code
_entity_poly.pdbx_strand_id
1 'polypeptide(L)'
;MLAEKIQPVSIRARRALIENYCPDELRGQILNGKENHHCLVRVYLGRKRRLNPEQRQTRFFSLRNFPLHINQAEEMALPCESYAKAMAEALATLHWKVRTDAADVEFVLGSPRADPEANNSALGDHPLWMLDFDCSRPITADDSGLTAIAKAFWGNDPYYPRPHSTDGRSQKLWDIFSTEYRCVGLEIVRVYPMGENPGILSELVHAAIGRIEETHSLPIS
;
A
#
# COMPACT_ATOMS: atom_id res chain seq x y z
N MET A 1 -16.63 -17.60 6.17
CA MET A 1 -15.87 -16.52 5.51
C MET A 1 -16.70 -15.25 5.65
N LEU A 2 -16.23 -14.26 6.40
CA LEU A 2 -16.83 -12.92 6.41
C LEU A 2 -16.16 -12.15 5.27
N ALA A 3 -16.91 -11.80 4.23
CA ALA A 3 -16.42 -11.00 3.13
C ALA A 3 -17.16 -9.67 3.14
N GLU A 4 -16.39 -8.59 3.09
CA GLU A 4 -16.93 -7.24 3.00
C GLU A 4 -16.57 -6.62 1.66
N LYS A 5 -17.54 -5.91 1.08
CA LYS A 5 -17.33 -5.18 -0.15
C LYS A 5 -16.82 -3.78 0.15
N ILE A 6 -15.60 -3.49 -0.31
CA ILE A 6 -15.05 -2.12 -0.33
C ILE A 6 -15.89 -1.29 -1.31
N GLN A 7 -16.49 -0.21 -0.80
CA GLN A 7 -17.25 0.70 -1.65
C GLN A 7 -16.30 1.62 -2.43
N PRO A 8 -16.62 1.95 -3.70
CA PRO A 8 -15.85 2.90 -4.50
C PRO A 8 -15.70 4.25 -3.82
N VAL A 9 -14.61 4.96 -4.10
CA VAL A 9 -14.41 6.32 -3.58
C VAL A 9 -15.54 7.27 -3.99
N SER A 10 -15.70 8.35 -3.22
CA SER A 10 -16.77 9.34 -3.38
C SER A 10 -16.83 9.94 -4.79
N ILE A 11 -18.00 10.49 -5.18
CA ILE A 11 -18.15 11.21 -6.46
C ILE A 11 -17.14 12.36 -6.56
N ARG A 12 -16.87 13.06 -5.45
CA ARG A 12 -15.87 14.13 -5.37
C ARG A 12 -14.47 13.61 -5.68
N ALA A 13 -14.08 12.48 -5.08
CA ALA A 13 -12.81 11.82 -5.36
C ALA A 13 -12.68 11.42 -6.83
N ARG A 14 -13.72 10.80 -7.40
CA ARG A 14 -13.73 10.41 -8.82
C ARG A 14 -13.56 11.62 -9.75
N ARG A 15 -14.25 12.73 -9.46
CA ARG A 15 -14.09 13.99 -10.22
C ARG A 15 -12.69 14.55 -10.12
N ALA A 16 -12.11 14.60 -8.91
CA ALA A 16 -10.74 15.07 -8.71
C ALA A 16 -9.72 14.24 -9.54
N LEU A 17 -9.87 12.91 -9.58
CA LEU A 17 -9.01 12.05 -10.41
C LEU A 17 -9.18 12.31 -11.91
N ILE A 18 -10.41 12.53 -12.38
CA ILE A 18 -10.69 12.85 -13.79
C ILE A 18 -10.07 14.21 -14.15
N GLU A 19 -10.28 15.22 -13.32
CA GLU A 19 -9.78 16.57 -13.56
C GLU A 19 -8.25 16.61 -13.62
N ASN A 20 -7.56 15.87 -12.76
CA ASN A 20 -6.10 15.87 -12.71
C ASN A 20 -5.45 14.96 -13.76
N TYR A 21 -6.08 13.83 -14.15
CA TYR A 21 -5.38 12.79 -14.91
C TYR A 21 -6.10 12.29 -16.17
N CYS A 22 -7.38 12.62 -16.38
CA CYS A 22 -8.10 12.21 -17.59
C CYS A 22 -7.83 13.20 -18.74
N PRO A 23 -7.43 12.72 -19.93
CA PRO A 23 -7.32 13.56 -21.13
C PRO A 23 -8.64 14.27 -21.44
N ASP A 24 -8.56 15.53 -21.88
CA ASP A 24 -9.73 16.40 -22.10
C ASP A 24 -10.78 15.76 -23.03
N GLU A 25 -10.31 15.05 -24.05
CA GLU A 25 -11.15 14.41 -25.07
C GLU A 25 -12.00 13.26 -24.48
N LEU A 26 -11.56 12.65 -23.38
CA LEU A 26 -12.21 11.50 -22.76
C LEU A 26 -13.07 11.85 -21.55
N ARG A 27 -12.92 13.05 -20.97
CA ARG A 27 -13.61 13.46 -19.72
C ARG A 27 -15.13 13.26 -19.79
N GLY A 28 -15.75 13.70 -20.88
CA GLY A 28 -17.20 13.59 -21.07
C GLY A 28 -17.69 12.14 -21.14
N GLN A 29 -16.92 11.25 -21.77
CA GLN A 29 -17.25 9.82 -21.84
C GLN A 29 -17.06 9.15 -20.47
N ILE A 30 -15.96 9.45 -19.78
CA ILE A 30 -15.61 8.83 -18.50
C ILE A 30 -16.59 9.22 -17.39
N LEU A 31 -17.02 10.48 -17.34
CA LEU A 31 -18.00 10.95 -16.35
C LEU A 31 -19.36 10.24 -16.46
N ASN A 32 -19.75 9.81 -17.66
CA ASN A 32 -21.04 9.16 -17.92
C ASN A 32 -20.97 7.62 -17.99
N GLY A 33 -19.77 7.04 -17.98
CA GLY A 33 -19.56 5.59 -18.10
C GLY A 33 -19.86 4.84 -16.80
N LYS A 34 -20.83 3.90 -16.83
CA LYS A 34 -21.20 3.08 -15.66
C LYS A 34 -20.04 2.25 -15.08
N GLU A 35 -19.10 1.81 -15.91
CA GLU A 35 -17.88 1.09 -15.49
C GLU A 35 -17.03 1.91 -14.49
N ASN A 36 -17.06 3.25 -14.59
CA ASN A 36 -16.30 4.15 -13.74
C ASN A 36 -16.92 4.35 -12.35
N HIS A 37 -18.08 3.75 -12.09
CA HIS A 37 -18.64 3.69 -10.75
C HIS A 37 -17.85 2.75 -9.83
N HIS A 38 -17.09 1.80 -10.38
CA HIS A 38 -16.25 0.85 -9.64
C HIS A 38 -14.83 1.40 -9.40
N CYS A 39 -14.72 2.61 -8.87
CA CYS A 39 -13.45 3.28 -8.64
C CYS A 39 -12.86 2.93 -7.26
N LEU A 40 -11.98 1.93 -7.23
CA LEU A 40 -11.00 1.72 -6.16
C LEU A 40 -9.68 2.34 -6.59
N VAL A 41 -9.00 3.04 -5.68
CA VAL A 41 -7.72 3.70 -5.99
C VAL A 41 -6.59 2.89 -5.38
N ARG A 42 -5.75 2.28 -6.22
CA ARG A 42 -4.57 1.51 -5.79
C ARG A 42 -3.42 2.46 -5.55
N VAL A 43 -3.01 2.64 -4.29
CA VAL A 43 -1.98 3.62 -3.93
C VAL A 43 -0.61 2.96 -3.90
N TYR A 44 0.25 3.36 -4.82
CA TYR A 44 1.60 2.82 -4.97
C TYR A 44 2.65 3.79 -4.42
N LEU A 45 3.03 3.64 -3.16
CA LEU A 45 4.08 4.44 -2.53
C LEU A 45 5.49 3.98 -2.92
N GLY A 46 5.62 2.78 -3.46
CA GLY A 46 6.90 2.20 -3.89
C GLY A 46 7.30 2.52 -5.31
N ARG A 47 6.47 3.25 -6.06
CA ARG A 47 6.69 3.51 -7.49
C ARG A 47 6.20 4.88 -7.91
N LYS A 48 7.07 5.63 -8.58
CA LYS A 48 6.69 6.84 -9.33
C LYS A 48 6.14 6.46 -10.69
N ARG A 49 5.13 7.20 -11.16
CA ARG A 49 4.66 7.07 -12.55
C ARG A 49 5.77 7.58 -13.47
N ARG A 50 6.22 6.76 -14.41
CA ARG A 50 7.12 7.22 -15.47
C ARG A 50 6.30 8.05 -16.46
N LEU A 51 6.65 9.33 -16.62
CA LEU A 51 6.04 10.19 -17.62
C LEU A 51 6.76 9.92 -18.96
N ASN A 52 6.40 8.86 -19.68
CA ASN A 52 6.88 8.72 -21.05
C ASN A 52 6.09 9.71 -21.94
N PRO A 53 6.76 10.56 -22.74
CA PRO A 53 6.08 11.47 -23.67
C PRO A 53 5.15 10.72 -24.64
N GLU A 54 5.48 9.48 -25.01
CA GLU A 54 4.67 8.61 -25.86
C GLU A 54 3.46 7.99 -25.12
N GLN A 55 3.52 7.81 -23.79
CA GLN A 55 2.39 7.32 -22.99
C GLN A 55 1.33 8.39 -22.74
N ARG A 56 1.61 9.68 -23.03
CA ARG A 56 0.55 10.70 -23.16
C ARG A 56 -0.47 10.33 -24.26
N GLN A 57 -0.15 9.40 -25.15
CA GLN A 57 -1.01 8.96 -26.25
C GLN A 57 -1.82 7.68 -25.94
N THR A 58 -1.75 7.09 -24.75
CA THR A 58 -2.64 5.96 -24.44
C THR A 58 -4.07 6.46 -24.31
N ARG A 59 -4.87 6.24 -25.35
CA ARG A 59 -6.30 6.59 -25.46
C ARG A 59 -7.23 5.86 -24.46
N PHE A 60 -6.67 5.21 -23.44
CA PHE A 60 -7.39 4.38 -22.50
C PHE A 60 -7.22 4.96 -21.09
N PHE A 61 -8.28 5.57 -20.58
CA PHE A 61 -8.42 6.00 -19.20
C PHE A 61 -9.55 5.20 -18.56
N SER A 62 -9.35 4.69 -17.35
CA SER A 62 -10.37 3.97 -16.60
C SER A 62 -10.26 4.32 -15.13
N LEU A 63 -11.38 4.57 -14.47
CA LEU A 63 -11.41 4.74 -13.02
C LEU A 63 -11.44 3.40 -12.27
N ARG A 64 -11.69 2.30 -12.96
CA ARG A 64 -11.73 0.97 -12.35
C ARG A 64 -10.32 0.55 -11.93
N ASN A 65 -10.12 0.28 -10.64
CA ASN A 65 -8.82 -0.06 -10.03
C ASN A 65 -7.71 0.95 -10.43
N PHE A 66 -8.02 2.24 -10.26
CA PHE A 66 -7.16 3.34 -10.71
C PHE A 66 -5.79 3.31 -10.02
N PRO A 67 -4.68 3.15 -10.77
CA PRO A 67 -3.33 3.15 -10.20
C PRO A 67 -2.87 4.58 -9.89
N LEU A 68 -2.73 4.90 -8.60
CA LEU A 68 -2.25 6.19 -8.12
C LEU A 68 -0.82 6.06 -7.57
N HIS A 69 0.14 6.57 -8.31
CA HIS A 69 1.56 6.50 -7.96
C HIS A 69 1.95 7.59 -6.95
N ILE A 70 3.04 7.38 -6.20
CA ILE A 70 3.48 8.29 -5.13
C ILE A 70 3.53 9.77 -5.57
N ASN A 71 4.06 10.08 -6.74
CA ASN A 71 4.14 11.47 -7.21
C ASN A 71 2.76 12.08 -7.49
N GLN A 72 1.81 11.27 -7.96
CA GLN A 72 0.42 11.71 -8.14
C GLN A 72 -0.27 11.94 -6.79
N ALA A 73 -0.05 11.04 -5.83
CA ALA A 73 -0.58 11.20 -4.48
C ALA A 73 -0.02 12.47 -3.80
N GLU A 74 1.26 12.78 -3.98
CA GLU A 74 1.88 14.03 -3.52
C GLU A 74 1.30 15.27 -4.23
N GLU A 75 1.14 15.23 -5.56
CA GLU A 75 0.52 16.31 -6.35
C GLU A 75 -0.90 16.64 -5.85
N MET A 76 -1.66 15.62 -5.45
CA MET A 76 -3.00 15.76 -4.86
C MET A 76 -2.99 16.08 -3.35
N ALA A 77 -1.81 16.29 -2.75
CA ALA A 77 -1.63 16.54 -1.32
C ALA A 77 -2.28 15.46 -0.42
N LEU A 78 -2.21 14.19 -0.84
CA LEU A 78 -2.69 13.08 -0.03
C LEU A 78 -1.73 12.77 1.12
N PRO A 79 -2.23 12.27 2.27
CA PRO A 79 -1.42 12.00 3.46
C PRO A 79 -0.55 10.73 3.31
N CYS A 80 0.41 10.77 2.38
CA CYS A 80 1.28 9.63 2.05
C CYS A 80 2.06 9.10 3.26
N GLU A 81 2.45 9.97 4.18
CA GLU A 81 3.10 9.58 5.44
C GLU A 81 2.16 8.74 6.32
N SER A 82 0.88 9.10 6.39
CA SER A 82 -0.12 8.32 7.14
C SER A 82 -0.40 6.98 6.49
N TYR A 83 -0.41 6.92 5.15
CA TYR A 83 -0.53 5.64 4.42
C TYR A 83 0.66 4.73 4.66
N ALA A 84 1.89 5.26 4.63
CA ALA A 84 3.09 4.49 4.91
C ALA A 84 3.03 3.87 6.33
N LYS A 85 2.58 4.63 7.34
CA LYS A 85 2.38 4.12 8.69
C LYS A 85 1.33 3.01 8.76
N ALA A 86 0.14 3.24 8.18
CA ALA A 86 -0.93 2.26 8.18
C ALA A 86 -0.54 0.95 7.47
N MET A 87 0.21 1.03 6.36
CA MET A 87 0.76 -0.14 5.67
C MET A 87 1.78 -0.88 6.54
N ALA A 88 2.64 -0.14 7.26
CA ALA A 88 3.63 -0.71 8.16
C ALA A 88 2.98 -1.46 9.34
N GLU A 89 1.98 -0.84 9.99
CA GLU A 89 1.17 -1.44 11.05
C GLU A 89 0.48 -2.73 10.58
N ALA A 90 -0.12 -2.68 9.39
CA ALA A 90 -0.82 -3.81 8.81
C ALA A 90 0.13 -4.99 8.53
N LEU A 91 1.27 -4.73 7.89
CA LEU A 91 2.28 -5.77 7.62
C LEU A 91 2.92 -6.31 8.90
N ALA A 92 3.25 -5.46 9.87
CA ALA A 92 3.75 -5.91 11.17
C ALA A 92 2.73 -6.82 11.87
N THR A 93 1.44 -6.49 11.77
CA THR A 93 0.36 -7.34 12.28
C THR A 93 0.30 -8.69 11.58
N LEU A 94 0.34 -8.71 10.25
CA LEU A 94 0.34 -9.96 9.48
C LEU A 94 1.55 -10.84 9.82
N HIS A 95 2.75 -10.25 9.87
CA HIS A 95 3.98 -11.00 10.08
C HIS A 95 4.14 -11.51 11.52
N TRP A 96 3.81 -10.70 12.52
CA TRP A 96 4.17 -11.01 13.93
C TRP A 96 2.99 -11.47 14.79
N LYS A 97 1.76 -11.06 14.45
CA LYS A 97 0.56 -11.49 15.16
C LYS A 97 -0.14 -12.65 14.46
N VAL A 98 -0.34 -12.53 13.16
CA VAL A 98 -1.05 -13.54 12.34
C VAL A 98 -0.10 -14.64 11.87
N ARG A 99 1.20 -14.35 11.79
CA ARG A 99 2.27 -15.26 11.32
C ARG A 99 2.09 -15.68 9.87
N THR A 100 1.91 -14.70 8.99
CA THR A 100 1.89 -14.89 7.53
C THR A 100 2.92 -14.02 6.82
N ASP A 101 3.30 -14.37 5.59
CA ASP A 101 4.23 -13.60 4.75
C ASP A 101 3.62 -12.35 4.08
N ALA A 102 2.29 -12.20 4.12
CA ALA A 102 1.54 -11.12 3.46
C ALA A 102 1.70 -11.10 1.92
N ALA A 103 1.97 -12.24 1.30
CA ALA A 103 2.03 -12.36 -0.16
C ALA A 103 0.68 -11.97 -0.80
N ASP A 104 0.78 -11.17 -1.86
CA ASP A 104 -0.30 -10.59 -2.69
C ASP A 104 -1.28 -9.65 -1.98
N VAL A 105 -1.02 -9.29 -0.73
CA VAL A 105 -1.83 -8.29 -0.02
C VAL A 105 -1.78 -6.96 -0.76
N GLU A 106 -2.97 -6.41 -1.01
CA GLU A 106 -3.18 -5.15 -1.74
C GLU A 106 -3.71 -4.04 -0.84
N PHE A 107 -3.45 -2.80 -1.25
CA PHE A 107 -3.90 -1.60 -0.55
C PHE A 107 -4.64 -0.63 -1.47
N VAL A 108 -5.87 -0.26 -1.08
CA VAL A 108 -6.74 0.62 -1.86
C VAL A 108 -7.39 1.71 -1.02
N LEU A 109 -7.63 2.87 -1.63
CA LEU A 109 -8.55 3.86 -1.08
C LEU A 109 -9.96 3.55 -1.58
N GLY A 110 -10.89 3.54 -0.64
CA GLY A 110 -12.32 3.33 -0.89
C GLY A 110 -13.14 4.32 -0.08
N SER A 111 -14.44 4.12 -0.06
CA SER A 111 -15.34 4.88 0.81
C SER A 111 -15.26 4.41 2.28
N PRO A 112 -15.51 5.31 3.24
CA PRO A 112 -15.66 4.96 4.65
C PRO A 112 -16.87 4.05 4.89
N ARG A 113 -16.85 3.32 6.01
CA ARG A 113 -17.96 2.46 6.46
C ARG A 113 -19.16 3.25 6.97
N ALA A 114 -18.91 4.42 7.54
CA ALA A 114 -19.92 5.36 8.02
C ALA A 114 -20.03 6.54 7.04
N ASP A 115 -21.07 7.37 7.21
CA ASP A 115 -21.19 8.58 6.40
C ASP A 115 -19.94 9.45 6.56
N PRO A 116 -19.34 9.91 5.44
CA PRO A 116 -18.11 10.66 5.47
C PRO A 116 -18.28 11.95 6.25
N GLU A 117 -17.40 12.22 7.20
CA GLU A 117 -17.29 13.55 7.78
C GLU A 117 -16.80 14.54 6.72
N ALA A 118 -17.14 15.83 6.89
CA ALA A 118 -16.70 16.87 5.98
C ALA A 118 -15.17 17.03 6.02
N ASN A 119 -14.47 16.38 5.10
CA ASN A 119 -13.02 16.43 4.92
C ASN A 119 -12.65 17.25 3.68
N ASN A 120 -11.67 18.15 3.81
CA ASN A 120 -11.18 19.02 2.74
C ASN A 120 -10.06 18.42 1.86
N SER A 121 -9.68 17.16 2.07
CA SER A 121 -8.74 16.43 1.22
C SER A 121 -9.23 16.36 -0.23
N ALA A 122 -8.30 16.26 -1.19
CA ALA A 122 -8.61 16.15 -2.61
C ALA A 122 -9.57 14.99 -2.94
N LEU A 123 -9.50 13.89 -2.18
CA LEU A 123 -10.41 12.74 -2.31
C LEU A 123 -11.57 12.76 -1.28
N GLY A 124 -11.71 13.80 -0.47
CA GLY A 124 -12.65 13.84 0.65
C GLY A 124 -12.26 12.86 1.76
N ASP A 125 -13.21 12.35 2.54
CA ASP A 125 -12.94 11.30 3.51
C ASP A 125 -12.80 9.93 2.83
N HIS A 126 -11.72 9.22 3.12
CA HIS A 126 -11.37 7.94 2.49
C HIS A 126 -10.39 7.13 3.35
N PRO A 127 -10.79 5.96 3.87
CA PRO A 127 -9.87 5.06 4.54
C PRO A 127 -8.96 4.32 3.55
N LEU A 128 -7.81 3.90 4.05
CA LEU A 128 -6.96 2.89 3.41
C LEU A 128 -7.49 1.51 3.80
N TRP A 129 -7.85 0.72 2.80
CA TRP A 129 -8.27 -0.67 2.96
C TRP A 129 -7.13 -1.60 2.58
N MET A 130 -7.02 -2.71 3.30
CA MET A 130 -6.17 -3.85 2.97
C MET A 130 -7.05 -5.00 2.50
N LEU A 131 -6.70 -5.65 1.39
CA LEU A 131 -7.43 -6.78 0.83
C LEU A 131 -6.49 -7.82 0.22
N ASP A 132 -7.11 -8.86 -0.34
CA ASP A 132 -6.48 -9.94 -1.10
C ASP A 132 -5.45 -10.76 -0.29
N PHE A 133 -5.96 -11.67 0.53
CA PHE A 133 -5.14 -12.52 1.42
C PHE A 133 -5.00 -13.96 0.89
N ASP A 134 -5.42 -14.24 -0.34
CA ASP A 134 -5.56 -15.61 -0.87
C ASP A 134 -4.21 -16.32 -1.10
N CYS A 135 -3.17 -15.53 -1.40
CA CYS A 135 -1.81 -15.98 -1.61
C CYS A 135 -0.94 -15.92 -0.36
N SER A 136 -1.40 -15.30 0.73
CA SER A 136 -0.67 -15.24 1.98
C SER A 136 -0.44 -16.65 2.56
N ARG A 137 0.78 -16.92 3.03
CA ARG A 137 1.19 -18.22 3.58
C ARG A 137 1.71 -18.09 5.00
N PRO A 138 1.50 -19.10 5.86
CA PRO A 138 2.09 -19.13 7.20
C PRO A 138 3.62 -19.04 7.15
N ILE A 139 4.21 -18.36 8.14
CA ILE A 139 5.66 -18.26 8.32
C ILE A 139 6.08 -18.72 9.71
N THR A 140 7.33 -19.16 9.81
CA THR A 140 8.01 -19.49 11.05
C THR A 140 8.72 -18.26 11.63
N ALA A 141 8.95 -18.23 12.95
CA ALA A 141 9.75 -17.19 13.59
C ALA A 141 11.25 -17.53 13.53
N ASP A 142 11.79 -17.58 12.32
CA ASP A 142 13.19 -17.87 12.05
C ASP A 142 13.63 -17.23 10.72
N ASP A 143 14.85 -17.54 10.27
CA ASP A 143 15.41 -17.01 9.03
C ASP A 143 14.59 -17.36 7.77
N SER A 144 13.94 -18.53 7.76
CA SER A 144 13.07 -18.93 6.64
C SER A 144 11.85 -18.01 6.57
N GLY A 145 11.28 -17.65 7.71
CA GLY A 145 10.21 -16.66 7.80
C GLY A 145 10.65 -15.26 7.33
N LEU A 146 11.85 -14.81 7.73
CA LEU A 146 12.40 -13.53 7.25
C LEU A 146 12.58 -13.51 5.73
N THR A 147 13.04 -14.62 5.16
CA THR A 147 13.18 -14.79 3.71
C THR A 147 11.84 -14.75 3.01
N ALA A 148 10.82 -15.40 3.56
CA ALA A 148 9.45 -15.35 3.03
C ALA A 148 8.87 -13.94 3.06
N ILE A 149 9.03 -13.21 4.17
CA ILE A 149 8.62 -11.81 4.30
C ILE A 149 9.27 -10.93 3.21
N ALA A 150 10.59 -11.01 3.06
CA ALA A 150 11.28 -10.19 2.07
C ALA A 150 10.90 -10.56 0.63
N LYS A 151 10.73 -11.85 0.34
CA LYS A 151 10.27 -12.32 -0.97
C LYS A 151 8.87 -11.79 -1.28
N ALA A 152 7.93 -11.88 -0.34
CA ALA A 152 6.58 -11.35 -0.50
C ALA A 152 6.60 -9.83 -0.69
N PHE A 153 7.35 -9.11 0.14
CA PHE A 153 7.50 -7.66 0.03
C PHE A 153 7.93 -7.21 -1.38
N TRP A 154 8.93 -7.87 -1.97
CA TRP A 154 9.42 -7.57 -3.32
C TRP A 154 8.56 -8.14 -4.45
N GLY A 155 7.88 -9.26 -4.21
CA GLY A 155 6.98 -9.90 -5.17
C GLY A 155 5.63 -9.18 -5.33
N ASN A 156 5.14 -8.55 -4.26
CA ASN A 156 3.91 -7.76 -4.33
C ASN A 156 4.10 -6.53 -5.22
N ASP A 157 2.99 -6.09 -5.80
CA ASP A 157 2.86 -4.76 -6.41
C ASP A 157 3.41 -3.68 -5.46
N PRO A 158 3.98 -2.57 -5.99
CA PRO A 158 4.73 -1.60 -5.19
C PRO A 158 3.84 -0.65 -4.37
N TYR A 159 2.92 -1.20 -3.59
CA TYR A 159 2.07 -0.49 -2.64
C TYR A 159 2.91 0.20 -1.56
N TYR A 160 3.88 -0.51 -1.01
CA TYR A 160 4.73 -0.06 0.09
C TYR A 160 5.87 0.85 -0.38
N PRO A 161 6.30 1.83 0.43
CA PRO A 161 7.55 2.55 0.18
C PRO A 161 8.72 1.58 0.01
N ARG A 162 9.64 1.88 -0.92
CA ARG A 162 10.82 1.03 -1.15
C ARG A 162 12.08 1.64 -0.50
N PRO A 163 12.98 0.81 0.06
CA PRO A 163 14.25 1.28 0.59
C PRO A 163 15.17 1.86 -0.49
N HIS A 164 16.21 2.56 -0.05
CA HIS A 164 17.33 3.04 -0.88
C HIS A 164 16.91 3.94 -2.05
N SER A 165 15.85 4.73 -1.86
CA SER A 165 15.46 5.69 -2.88
C SER A 165 16.46 6.85 -2.93
N THR A 166 16.88 7.23 -4.13
CA THR A 166 17.70 8.44 -4.33
C THR A 166 16.89 9.73 -4.20
N ASP A 167 15.56 9.62 -4.18
CA ASP A 167 14.64 10.72 -3.98
C ASP A 167 14.32 10.89 -2.49
N GLY A 168 14.65 12.05 -1.93
CA GLY A 168 14.50 12.29 -0.49
C GLY A 168 13.08 12.13 0.06
N ARG A 169 12.04 12.39 -0.75
CA ARG A 169 10.65 12.18 -0.32
C ARG A 169 10.29 10.71 -0.23
N SER A 170 10.62 9.95 -1.26
CA SER A 170 10.41 8.50 -1.29
C SER A 170 11.21 7.81 -0.18
N GLN A 171 12.46 8.23 0.05
CA GLN A 171 13.28 7.74 1.15
C GLN A 171 12.65 8.06 2.52
N LYS A 172 12.15 9.29 2.71
CA LYS A 172 11.43 9.65 3.94
C LYS A 172 10.24 8.72 4.23
N LEU A 173 9.48 8.34 3.20
CA LEU A 173 8.37 7.39 3.39
C LEU A 173 8.87 5.99 3.80
N TRP A 174 10.00 5.53 3.28
CA TRP A 174 10.63 4.29 3.75
C TRP A 174 11.08 4.39 5.21
N ASP A 175 11.70 5.51 5.60
CA ASP A 175 12.16 5.71 6.98
C ASP A 175 10.97 5.69 7.95
N ILE A 176 9.85 6.33 7.58
CA ILE A 176 8.59 6.29 8.33
C ILE A 176 8.05 4.85 8.41
N PHE A 177 7.92 4.18 7.27
CA PHE A 177 7.39 2.82 7.18
C PHE A 177 8.21 1.84 8.04
N SER A 178 9.53 1.85 7.87
CA SER A 178 10.43 0.92 8.54
C SER A 178 10.50 1.17 10.05
N THR A 179 10.44 2.43 10.48
CA THR A 179 10.37 2.79 11.91
C THR A 179 9.06 2.30 12.52
N GLU A 180 7.92 2.63 11.90
CA GLU A 180 6.60 2.24 12.40
C GLU A 180 6.43 0.72 12.44
N TYR A 181 6.87 0.02 11.39
CA TYR A 181 6.86 -1.45 11.32
C TYR A 181 7.61 -2.08 12.49
N ARG A 182 8.81 -1.55 12.81
CA ARG A 182 9.61 -2.04 13.95
C ARG A 182 8.91 -1.75 15.27
N CYS A 183 8.42 -0.52 15.48
CA CYS A 183 7.73 -0.14 16.71
C CYS A 183 6.53 -1.05 16.98
N VAL A 184 5.65 -1.22 15.99
CA VAL A 184 4.44 -2.04 16.08
C VAL A 184 4.80 -3.53 16.23
N GLY A 185 5.76 -4.02 15.44
CA GLY A 185 6.22 -5.40 15.54
C GLY A 185 6.76 -5.75 16.93
N LEU A 186 7.59 -4.88 17.52
CA LEU A 186 8.13 -5.05 18.87
C LEU A 186 7.02 -5.07 19.92
N GLU A 187 6.02 -4.18 19.79
CA GLU A 187 4.88 -4.18 20.69
C GLU A 187 4.09 -5.50 20.59
N ILE A 188 3.82 -5.96 19.36
CA ILE A 188 3.09 -7.20 19.12
C ILE A 188 3.81 -8.39 19.73
N VAL A 189 5.10 -8.60 19.45
CA VAL A 189 5.82 -9.79 19.93
C VAL A 189 6.01 -9.78 21.45
N ARG A 190 6.03 -8.59 22.06
CA ARG A 190 6.01 -8.44 23.53
C ARG A 190 4.68 -8.87 24.13
N VAL A 191 3.56 -8.48 23.51
CA VAL A 191 2.21 -8.73 24.06
C VAL A 191 1.70 -10.14 23.67
N TYR A 192 2.07 -10.64 22.49
CA TYR A 192 1.58 -11.88 21.89
C TYR A 192 2.74 -12.76 21.39
N PRO A 193 3.59 -13.31 22.27
CA PRO A 193 4.78 -14.06 21.87
C PRO A 193 4.48 -15.44 21.27
N MET A 194 3.22 -15.90 21.26
CA MET A 194 2.80 -17.18 20.68
C MET A 194 3.59 -18.42 21.16
N GLY A 195 4.06 -18.39 22.42
CA GLY A 195 4.84 -19.48 23.01
C GLY A 195 6.35 -19.43 22.70
N GLU A 196 6.81 -18.43 21.93
CA GLU A 196 8.22 -18.20 21.60
C GLU A 196 8.86 -17.21 22.58
N ASN A 197 10.19 -17.10 22.59
CA ASN A 197 10.89 -16.16 23.46
C ASN A 197 10.76 -14.71 22.91
N PRO A 198 10.21 -13.75 23.67
CA PRO A 198 10.03 -12.37 23.19
C PRO A 198 11.33 -11.65 22.79
N GLY A 199 12.45 -12.01 23.41
CA GLY A 199 13.77 -11.46 23.06
C GLY A 199 14.20 -11.90 21.67
N ILE A 200 14.10 -13.20 21.37
CA ILE A 200 14.39 -13.75 20.03
C ILE A 200 13.45 -13.13 18.99
N LEU A 201 12.16 -12.98 19.31
CA LEU A 201 11.22 -12.34 18.40
C LEU A 201 11.54 -10.87 18.14
N SER A 202 12.03 -10.14 19.14
CA SER A 202 12.44 -8.75 18.97
C SER A 202 13.63 -8.62 18.03
N GLU A 203 14.58 -9.55 18.10
CA GLU A 203 15.70 -9.63 17.16
C GLU A 203 15.21 -9.91 15.73
N LEU A 204 14.25 -10.83 15.57
CA LEU A 204 13.66 -11.14 14.26
C LEU A 204 12.86 -9.96 13.68
N VAL A 205 12.13 -9.19 14.51
CA VAL A 205 11.46 -7.96 14.08
C VAL A 205 12.47 -6.97 13.50
N HIS A 206 13.61 -6.78 14.17
CA HIS A 206 14.67 -5.92 13.66
C HIS A 206 15.32 -6.47 12.38
N ALA A 207 15.54 -7.78 12.32
CA ALA A 207 16.15 -8.45 11.18
C ALA A 207 15.26 -8.42 9.92
N ALA A 208 13.93 -8.40 10.05
CA ALA A 208 13.01 -8.40 8.91
C ALA A 208 13.20 -7.20 7.98
N ILE A 209 13.33 -5.99 8.53
CA ILE A 209 13.60 -4.79 7.72
C ILE A 209 14.98 -4.89 7.04
N GLY A 210 16.00 -5.37 7.77
CA GLY A 210 17.33 -5.59 7.19
C GLY A 210 17.30 -6.60 6.04
N ARG A 211 16.58 -7.72 6.20
CA ARG A 211 16.41 -8.72 5.15
C ARG A 211 15.70 -8.16 3.91
N ILE A 212 14.71 -7.28 4.08
CA ILE A 212 14.05 -6.58 2.97
C ILE A 212 15.05 -5.70 2.20
N GLU A 213 15.86 -4.92 2.92
CA GLU A 213 16.89 -4.03 2.34
C GLU A 213 17.96 -4.83 1.57
N GLU A 214 18.45 -5.92 2.15
CA GLU A 214 19.46 -6.80 1.55
C GLU A 214 18.95 -7.50 0.27
N THR A 215 17.70 -7.99 0.29
CA THR A 215 17.11 -8.80 -0.80
C THR A 215 16.99 -8.02 -2.12
N HIS A 216 16.88 -6.69 -2.07
CA HIS A 216 16.85 -5.85 -3.27
C HIS A 216 18.08 -6.03 -4.19
N SER A 217 19.18 -6.52 -3.63
CA SER A 217 20.45 -6.71 -4.35
C SER A 217 20.52 -8.03 -5.15
N LEU A 218 19.51 -8.90 -5.04
CA LEU A 218 19.50 -10.19 -5.72
C LEU A 218 18.58 -10.15 -6.94
N PRO A 219 19.05 -10.56 -8.14
CA PRO A 219 18.17 -10.71 -9.29
C PRO A 219 17.10 -11.76 -8.95
N ILE A 220 15.83 -11.38 -9.13
CA ILE A 220 14.70 -12.30 -9.02
C ILE A 220 14.90 -13.37 -10.11
N SER A 221 15.15 -14.60 -9.67
CA SER A 221 15.32 -15.80 -10.50
C SER A 221 14.01 -16.28 -11.11
#